data_AF-A0A5D3BX97-F1
#
_entry.id   AF-A0A5D3BX97-F1
#
_cell.length_a   1.000
_cell.length_b   1.000
_cell.length_c   1.000
_cell.angle_alpha   90.00
_cell.angle_beta   90.00
_cell.angle_gamma   90.00
#
_symmetry.space_group_name_H-M   'P 1'
#
loop_
_entity.id
_entity.type
_entity.pdbx_description
1 polymer ?
#
loop_
_entity_poly.entity_id
_entity_poly.type
_entity_poly.pdbx_seq_one_letter_code
_entity_poly.pdbx_strand_id
1 'polypeptide(L)'
;MHERVKLLHVIAPSPRSPGREIDVYLKPLIEELKELWNFGMRMYDSLTGQFFQLYAALLWMINDFSTYGDLSRWSTKKYQACPICMGDRSSFGI
;
A
#
# COMPACT_ATOMS: atom_id res chain seq x y z
N MET A 1 -4.69 -28.03 -12.47
CA MET A 1 -5.07 -27.57 -11.12
C MET A 1 -4.39 -26.23 -10.92
N HIS A 2 -5.08 -25.13 -11.27
CA HIS A 2 -4.51 -23.78 -11.16
C HIS A 2 -4.76 -23.26 -9.75
N GLU A 3 -3.70 -23.24 -8.94
CA GLU A 3 -3.65 -22.42 -7.73
C GLU A 3 -3.76 -20.96 -8.19
N ARG A 4 -4.97 -20.38 -8.12
CA ARG A 4 -5.14 -18.95 -8.35
C ARG A 4 -4.73 -18.24 -7.06
N VAL A 5 -3.43 -18.10 -6.86
CA VAL A 5 -2.89 -17.09 -5.95
C VAL A 5 -3.38 -15.74 -6.48
N LYS A 6 -4.35 -15.12 -5.80
CA LYS A 6 -4.68 -13.70 -6.04
C LYS A 6 -3.50 -12.89 -5.53
N LEU A 7 -2.51 -12.67 -6.39
CA LEU A 7 -1.57 -11.57 -6.23
C LEU A 7 -2.38 -10.27 -6.40
N LEU A 8 -2.56 -9.54 -5.30
CA LEU A 8 -2.93 -8.14 -5.36
C LEU A 8 -1.80 -7.40 -6.09
N HIS A 9 -1.98 -7.17 -7.39
CA HIS A 9 -0.99 -6.49 -8.22
C HIS A 9 -1.11 -4.99 -7.94
N VAL A 10 -0.22 -4.45 -7.11
CA VAL A 10 -0.09 -3.00 -6.93
C VAL A 10 0.51 -2.43 -8.21
N ILE A 11 -0.26 -1.56 -8.86
CA ILE A 11 0.13 -0.87 -10.09
C ILE A 11 1.39 -0.05 -9.79
N ALA A 12 2.52 -0.43 -10.38
CA ALA A 12 3.71 0.41 -10.39
C ALA A 12 3.39 1.64 -11.25
N PRO A 13 3.37 2.85 -10.68
CA PRO A 13 2.97 4.01 -11.45
C PRO A 13 4.03 4.32 -12.53
N SER A 14 3.54 4.71 -13.70
CA SER A 14 4.31 5.12 -14.87
C SER A 14 5.35 6.21 -14.52
N PRO A 15 6.49 6.32 -15.23
CA PRO A 15 7.60 7.26 -14.94
C PRO A 15 7.25 8.76 -14.92
N ARG A 16 5.98 9.14 -15.13
CA ARG A 16 5.50 10.52 -14.93
C ARG A 16 4.93 10.63 -13.52
N SER A 17 5.59 11.45 -12.71
CA SER A 17 5.34 11.63 -11.27
C SER A 17 3.87 11.48 -10.87
N PRO A 18 3.51 10.35 -10.23
CA PRO A 18 2.14 9.95 -9.92
C PRO A 18 1.69 10.43 -8.54
N GLY A 19 2.50 11.26 -7.86
CA GLY A 19 2.28 11.64 -6.48
C GLY A 19 0.94 12.31 -6.20
N ARG A 20 0.27 12.83 -7.24
CA ARG A 20 -1.06 13.45 -7.13
C ARG A 20 -2.25 12.54 -7.37
N GLU A 21 -2.06 11.35 -7.93
CA GLU A 21 -3.17 10.46 -8.31
C GLU A 21 -3.11 9.10 -7.60
N ILE A 22 -2.17 8.92 -6.67
CA ILE A 22 -2.02 7.65 -5.95
C ILE A 22 -3.27 7.26 -5.16
N ASP A 23 -4.05 8.24 -4.72
CA ASP A 23 -5.36 8.07 -4.09
C ASP A 23 -6.38 7.42 -5.03
N VAL A 24 -6.36 7.76 -6.33
CA VAL A 24 -7.20 7.14 -7.36
C VAL A 24 -6.87 5.65 -7.52
N TYR A 25 -5.58 5.30 -7.50
CA TYR A 25 -5.13 3.91 -7.63
C TYR A 25 -5.39 3.08 -6.37
N LEU A 26 -5.32 3.69 -5.18
CA LEU A 26 -5.55 3.00 -3.91
C LEU A 26 -7.04 2.80 -3.59
N LYS A 27 -7.93 3.61 -4.15
CA LYS A 27 -9.37 3.53 -3.88
C LYS A 27 -9.98 2.13 -4.11
N PRO A 28 -9.83 1.48 -5.28
CA PRO A 28 -10.41 0.14 -5.49
C PRO A 28 -9.83 -0.89 -4.53
N LEU A 29 -8.53 -0.79 -4.22
CA LEU A 29 -7.86 -1.64 -3.26
C LEU A 29 -8.45 -1.49 -1.85
N ILE A 30 -8.69 -0.26 -1.41
CA ILE A 30 -9.30 0.02 -0.09
C ILE A 30 -10.73 -0.53 -0.03
N GLU A 31 -11.49 -0.41 -1.11
CA GLU A 31 -12.86 -0.95 -1.19
C GLU A 31 -12.87 -2.47 -1.08
N GLU A 32 -12.02 -3.18 -1.83
CA GLU A 32 -11.88 -4.65 -1.73
C GLU A 32 -11.44 -5.10 -0.33
N LEU A 33 -10.48 -4.40 0.28
CA LEU A 33 -10.03 -4.71 1.64
C LEU A 33 -11.14 -4.50 2.68
N LYS A 34 -11.97 -3.46 2.52
CA LYS A 34 -13.13 -3.24 3.39
C LYS A 34 -14.16 -4.36 3.26
N GLU A 35 -14.42 -4.84 2.05
CA GLU A 35 -15.31 -5.97 1.84
C GLU A 35 -14.77 -7.24 2.50
N LEU A 36 -13.48 -7.54 2.30
CA LEU A 36 -12.82 -8.70 2.90
C LEU A 36 -12.70 -8.61 4.42
N TRP A 37 -12.61 -7.41 4.99
CA TRP A 37 -12.57 -7.22 6.44
C TRP A 37 -13.96 -7.35 7.07
N ASN A 38 -14.98 -6.74 6.47
CA ASN A 38 -16.33 -6.70 7.05
C ASN A 38 -17.11 -8.00 6.83
N PHE A 39 -17.02 -8.55 5.61
CA PHE A 39 -17.83 -9.70 5.20
C PHE A 39 -16.99 -10.95 5.02
N GLY A 40 -15.70 -10.80 4.68
CA GLY A 40 -14.85 -11.91 4.28
C GLY A 40 -15.28 -12.53 2.95
N MET A 41 -14.55 -13.55 2.51
CA MET A 41 -14.85 -14.31 1.30
C MET A 41 -14.91 -15.80 1.62
N ARG A 42 -15.94 -16.50 1.13
CA ARG A 42 -16.02 -17.96 1.24
C ARG A 42 -15.02 -18.59 0.28
N MET A 43 -14.02 -19.29 0.83
CA MET A 43 -12.96 -19.94 0.07
C MET A 43 -12.97 -21.44 0.35
N TYR A 44 -12.67 -22.24 -0.69
CA TYR A 44 -12.56 -23.69 -0.58
C TYR A 44 -11.12 -24.06 -0.25
N ASP A 45 -10.92 -24.80 0.83
CA ASP A 45 -9.64 -25.42 1.17
C ASP A 45 -9.59 -26.82 0.56
N SER A 46 -8.70 -27.01 -0.42
CA SER A 46 -8.50 -28.31 -1.07
C SER A 46 -7.82 -29.35 -0.17
N LEU A 47 -7.12 -28.92 0.89
CA LEU A 47 -6.45 -29.84 1.81
C LEU A 47 -7.45 -30.50 2.76
N THR A 48 -8.36 -29.71 3.34
CA THR A 48 -9.40 -30.21 4.25
C THR A 48 -10.69 -30.59 3.54
N GLY A 49 -10.87 -30.16 2.29
CA GLY A 49 -12.07 -30.40 1.50
C GLY A 49 -13.28 -29.57 1.97
N GLN A 50 -13.05 -28.52 2.75
CA GLN A 50 -14.09 -27.73 3.41
C GLN A 50 -14.09 -26.27 2.94
N PHE A 51 -15.22 -25.60 3.10
CA PHE A 51 -15.31 -24.16 2.92
C PHE A 51 -15.02 -23.45 4.24
N PHE A 52 -14.23 -22.38 4.17
CA PHE A 52 -13.97 -21.50 5.29
C PHE A 52 -14.17 -20.04 4.87
N GLN A 53 -14.31 -19.15 5.86
CA GLN A 53 -14.42 -17.72 5.63
C GLN A 53 -13.03 -17.09 5.74
N LEU A 54 -12.54 -16.52 4.64
CA LEU A 54 -11.27 -15.80 4.59
C LEU A 54 -11.51 -14.32 4.86
N TYR A 55 -10.79 -13.76 5.83
CA TYR A 55 -10.75 -12.33 6.10
C TYR A 55 -9.36 -11.79 5.73
N ALA A 56 -9.30 -10.55 5.24
CA ALA A 56 -8.04 -9.89 4.90
C ALA A 56 -7.89 -8.58 5.68
N ALA A 57 -6.66 -8.28 6.09
CA ALA A 57 -6.30 -7.05 6.79
C ALA A 57 -5.00 -6.49 6.22
N LEU A 58 -4.91 -5.16 6.11
CA LEU A 58 -3.68 -4.47 5.73
C LEU A 58 -2.86 -4.17 7.00
N LEU A 59 -1.65 -4.72 7.10
CA LEU A 59 -0.74 -4.47 8.21
C LEU A 59 0.15 -3.25 7.94
N TRP A 60 0.92 -3.27 6.85
CA TRP A 60 1.79 -2.16 6.43
C TRP A 60 1.97 -2.13 4.91
N MET A 61 2.27 -0.95 4.38
CA MET A 61 2.62 -0.74 2.97
C MET A 61 4.11 -0.41 2.89
N ILE A 62 4.86 -1.14 2.06
CA ILE A 62 6.27 -0.86 1.80
C ILE A 62 6.34 0.15 0.66
N ASN A 63 6.79 1.36 0.96
CA ASN A 63 6.91 2.46 0.00
C ASN A 63 8.36 2.94 -0.03
N ASP A 64 8.83 3.38 -1.20
CA ASP A 64 10.10 4.10 -1.27
C ASP A 64 9.98 5.51 -0.65
N PHE A 65 11.12 6.16 -0.41
CA PHE A 65 11.16 7.45 0.27
C PHE A 65 10.44 8.57 -0.51
N SER A 66 10.49 8.52 -1.85
CA SER A 66 9.74 9.46 -2.71
C SER A 66 8.24 9.29 -2.56
N THR A 67 7.75 8.05 -2.63
CA THR A 67 6.34 7.69 -2.51
C THR A 67 5.82 7.96 -1.11
N TYR A 68 6.65 7.81 -0.08
CA TYR A 68 6.31 8.24 1.27
C TYR A 68 5.98 9.74 1.30
N GLY A 69 6.76 10.60 0.63
CA GLY A 69 6.47 12.02 0.53
C GLY A 69 5.11 12.32 -0.10
N ASP A 70 4.81 11.63 -1.18
CA ASP A 70 3.53 11.79 -1.89
C ASP A 70 2.35 11.34 -1.01
N LEU A 71 2.46 10.19 -0.34
CA LEU A 71 1.39 9.63 0.51
C LEU A 71 1.19 10.39 1.81
N SER A 72 2.27 10.76 2.49
CA SER A 72 2.22 11.51 3.76
C SER A 72 2.04 13.01 3.55
N ARG A 73 2.04 13.46 2.28
CA ARG A 73 2.13 14.88 1.89
C ARG A 73 3.34 15.57 2.51
N TRP A 74 4.37 14.80 2.81
CA TRP A 74 5.62 15.26 3.40
C TRP A 74 6.55 15.78 2.31
N SER A 75 7.20 16.91 2.56
CA SER A 75 8.20 17.44 1.63
C SER A 75 9.40 16.51 1.61
N THR A 76 9.61 15.78 0.51
CA THR A 76 10.84 14.98 0.28
C THR A 76 12.00 15.82 -0.23
N LYS A 77 11.82 17.15 -0.36
CA LYS A 77 12.80 18.07 -0.95
C LYS A 77 13.47 18.94 0.11
N LYS A 78 14.81 19.04 0.01
CA LYS A 78 15.68 19.99 0.75
C LYS A 78 15.53 19.86 2.29
N TYR A 79 15.51 20.99 2.99
CA TYR A 79 15.56 21.13 4.45
C TYR A 79 14.47 20.39 5.23
N GLN A 80 13.39 19.98 4.59
CA GLN A 80 12.27 19.28 5.21
C GLN A 80 12.21 17.79 4.84
N ALA A 81 13.20 17.26 4.11
CA ALA A 81 13.17 15.88 3.64
C ALA A 81 13.09 14.85 4.78
N CYS A 82 13.78 15.08 5.91
CA CYS A 82 13.82 14.12 7.01
C CYS A 82 12.52 14.13 7.84
N PRO A 83 11.71 13.04 7.81
CA PRO A 83 10.47 12.96 8.58
C PRO A 83 10.69 12.79 10.09
N ILE A 84 11.85 12.25 10.48
CA ILE A 84 12.21 12.02 11.88
C ILE A 84 12.76 13.30 12.52
N CYS A 85 13.41 14.14 11.72
CA CYS A 85 14.13 15.31 12.22
C CYS A 85 13.21 16.50 12.51
N MET A 86 11.94 16.49 12.06
CA MET A 86 10.91 17.53 12.29
C MET A 86 11.41 19.00 12.19
N GLY A 87 12.41 19.26 11.35
CA GLY A 87 13.01 20.61 11.19
C GLY A 87 14.18 20.94 12.13
N ASP A 88 14.52 20.10 13.10
CA ASP A 88 15.70 20.25 13.94
C ASP A 88 16.97 19.69 13.27
N ARG A 89 17.62 20.64 12.59
CA ARG A 89 18.98 20.76 12.02
C ARG A 89 19.97 19.60 12.19
N SER A 90 20.37 19.03 11.05
CA SER A 90 21.77 18.92 10.59
C SER A 90 21.87 18.28 9.19
N SER A 91 21.28 18.92 8.18
CA SER A 91 21.70 18.65 6.80
C SER A 91 23.03 19.37 6.56
N PHE A 92 24.15 18.69 6.80
CA PHE A 92 25.42 19.10 6.22
C PHE A 92 25.25 19.06 4.70
N GLY A 93 25.29 20.23 4.06
CA GLY A 93 25.45 20.30 2.63
C GLY A 93 26.81 19.71 2.27
N ILE A 94 26.77 18.62 1.52
CA ILE A 94 27.88 18.23 0.63
C ILE A 94 27.35 18.46 -0.77
#